data_AF-A0A2V6R0Q9-F1
#
_entry.id   AF-A0A2V6R0Q9-F1
#
_cell.length_a   1.000
_cell.length_b   1.000
_cell.length_c   1.000
_cell.angle_alpha   90.00
_cell.angle_beta   90.00
_cell.angle_gamma   90.00
#
_symmetry.space_group_name_H-M   'P 1'
#
loop_
_entity.id
_entity.type
_entity.pdbx_description
1 polymer ?
#
loop_
_entity_poly.entity_id
_entity_poly.type
_entity_poly.pdbx_seq_one_letter_code
_entity_poly.pdbx_strand_id
1 'polypeptide(L)'
;PRYTLPLLPVASLIAAEAVAPLGARAGQALAALVLVTGGLQVAATAFGAGPLAGRAPFGIELAHADPPAPAGWPQRALLQRITAESRGRPVTVGVIPNAPEFSVSNFRYYAARDGLPLRFGRAWSDYPLNVDYVVLKTGDQGPAFASDKARRVTEQFAADPLLTAAFPAIGSYPLPDGSVATLRVRRPAPVTRIAPAALARRIQAGAAALLAEWVADGRELRVGLDWDAAGLARGWIRRVTVTAASARVGELSRPGAPTLRLEDVQVVLEGLTVNPARAAAAGRLEPLALDRFRIERLTLSEEDLQAFLAAGRRTRRVRVRFLPGEAQVHLGAPGPPVDARVSLGPAGDGRPVVLDVHAVRLGGLPVPDLLAGWIERAWDPTLRWAALPVAVDVAPVRIERGRLEVTAR
;
A
#
# COMPACT_ATOMS: atom_id res chain seq x y z
N PRO A 1 -20.72 0.05 -8.85
CA PRO A 1 -19.72 1.03 -9.35
C PRO A 1 -19.06 1.82 -8.20
N ARG A 2 -17.78 1.55 -7.89
CA ARG A 2 -17.03 2.23 -6.79
C ARG A 2 -16.78 3.73 -7.02
N TYR A 3 -17.10 4.24 -8.21
CA TYR A 3 -16.79 5.61 -8.63
C TYR A 3 -17.97 6.60 -8.57
N THR A 4 -19.17 6.15 -8.21
CA THR A 4 -20.36 7.03 -8.09
C THR A 4 -20.58 7.55 -6.67
N LEU A 5 -20.00 6.90 -5.64
CA LEU A 5 -20.14 7.29 -4.23
C LEU A 5 -19.72 8.74 -3.92
N PRO A 6 -18.65 9.31 -4.51
CA PRO A 6 -18.27 10.71 -4.26
C PRO A 6 -19.22 11.73 -4.89
N LEU A 7 -20.00 11.32 -5.89
CA LEU A 7 -20.96 12.18 -6.58
C LEU A 7 -22.35 12.12 -5.96
N LEU A 8 -22.61 11.13 -5.09
CA LEU A 8 -23.89 10.99 -4.41
C LEU A 8 -24.28 12.23 -3.62
N PRO A 9 -23.41 12.89 -2.81
CA PRO A 9 -23.81 14.08 -2.08
C PRO A 9 -24.26 15.22 -3.01
N VAL A 10 -23.57 15.42 -4.14
CA VAL A 10 -23.92 16.44 -5.14
C VAL A 10 -25.24 16.08 -5.83
N ALA A 11 -25.41 14.81 -6.23
CA ALA A 11 -26.65 14.32 -6.81
C ALA A 11 -27.84 14.42 -5.83
N SER A 12 -27.60 14.18 -4.53
CA SER A 12 -28.60 14.34 -3.47
C SER A 12 -29.01 15.79 -3.27
N LEU A 13 -28.08 16.75 -3.36
CA LEU A 13 -28.39 18.18 -3.27
C LEU A 13 -29.18 18.66 -4.50
N ILE A 14 -28.80 18.22 -5.71
CA ILE A 14 -29.55 18.52 -6.95
C ILE A 14 -30.95 17.92 -6.88
N ALA A 15 -31.08 16.68 -6.41
CA ALA A 15 -32.38 16.05 -6.22
C ALA A 15 -33.23 16.76 -5.15
N ALA A 16 -32.62 17.23 -4.06
CA ALA A 16 -33.32 17.98 -3.02
C ALA A 16 -33.84 19.32 -3.54
N GLU A 17 -33.03 20.08 -4.28
CA GLU A 17 -33.45 21.34 -4.93
C GLU A 17 -34.56 21.13 -5.96
N ALA A 18 -34.49 20.06 -6.76
CA ALA A 18 -35.53 19.72 -7.73
C ALA A 18 -36.88 19.35 -7.09
N VAL A 19 -36.87 18.92 -5.82
CA VAL A 19 -38.04 18.44 -5.07
C VAL A 19 -38.57 19.49 -4.09
N ALA A 20 -37.74 20.45 -3.69
CA ALA A 20 -38.09 21.57 -2.81
C ALA A 20 -39.35 22.37 -3.21
N PRO A 21 -39.67 22.61 -4.49
CA PRO A 21 -40.88 23.34 -4.87
C PRO A 21 -42.16 22.49 -4.87
N LEU A 22 -42.09 21.18 -4.62
CA LEU A 22 -43.26 20.30 -4.62
C LEU A 22 -44.06 20.44 -3.32
N GLY A 23 -45.39 20.54 -3.42
CA GLY A 23 -46.27 20.58 -2.26
C GLY A 23 -46.15 19.32 -1.38
N ALA A 24 -46.46 19.44 -0.08
CA ALA A 24 -46.18 18.41 0.94
C ALA A 24 -46.63 16.98 0.56
N ARG A 25 -47.78 16.84 -0.12
CA ARG A 25 -48.28 15.54 -0.59
C ARG A 25 -47.47 14.95 -1.74
N ALA A 26 -46.98 15.78 -2.66
CA ALA A 26 -46.12 15.36 -3.76
C ALA A 26 -44.71 14.99 -3.25
N GLY A 27 -44.18 15.73 -2.28
CA GLY A 27 -42.94 15.37 -1.58
C GLY A 27 -43.02 14.03 -0.85
N GLN A 28 -44.14 13.78 -0.14
CA GLN A 28 -44.39 12.49 0.52
C GLN A 28 -44.52 11.32 -0.48
N ALA A 29 -45.23 11.54 -1.59
CA ALA A 29 -45.37 10.53 -2.65
C ALA A 29 -44.00 10.19 -3.28
N LEU A 30 -43.15 11.20 -3.51
CA LEU A 30 -41.82 10.99 -4.07
C LEU A 30 -40.90 10.29 -3.06
N ALA A 31 -40.95 10.65 -1.77
CA ALA A 31 -40.20 9.97 -0.73
C ALA A 31 -40.61 8.50 -0.59
N ALA A 32 -41.92 8.21 -0.64
CA ALA A 32 -42.43 6.85 -0.66
C ALA A 32 -41.96 6.08 -1.91
N LEU A 33 -41.96 6.72 -3.08
CA LEU A 33 -41.46 6.12 -4.32
C LEU A 33 -39.96 5.81 -4.23
N VAL A 34 -39.14 6.70 -3.69
CA VAL A 34 -37.71 6.47 -3.47
C VAL A 34 -37.47 5.35 -2.45
N LEU A 35 -38.22 5.31 -1.36
CA LEU A 35 -38.12 4.24 -0.35
C LEU A 35 -38.51 2.87 -0.95
N VAL A 36 -39.60 2.81 -1.71
CA VAL A 36 -40.08 1.58 -2.35
C VAL A 36 -39.10 1.13 -3.44
N THR A 37 -38.68 2.01 -4.32
CA THR A 37 -37.73 1.67 -5.40
C THR A 37 -36.35 1.32 -4.86
N GLY A 38 -35.85 2.05 -3.86
CA GLY A 38 -34.60 1.72 -3.18
C GLY A 38 -34.67 0.40 -2.41
N GLY A 39 -35.79 0.15 -1.72
CA GLY A 39 -36.04 -1.12 -1.03
C GLY A 39 -36.13 -2.30 -1.99
N LEU A 40 -36.83 -2.15 -3.11
CA LEU A 40 -36.90 -3.15 -4.19
C LEU A 40 -35.52 -3.38 -4.83
N GLN A 41 -34.72 -2.34 -5.04
CA GLN A 41 -33.37 -2.45 -5.57
C GLN A 41 -32.44 -3.20 -4.61
N VAL A 42 -32.48 -2.87 -3.31
CA VAL A 42 -31.70 -3.57 -2.28
C VAL A 42 -32.13 -5.03 -2.18
N ALA A 43 -33.44 -5.31 -2.16
CA ALA A 43 -33.96 -6.68 -2.13
C ALA A 43 -33.56 -7.47 -3.39
N ALA A 44 -33.70 -6.89 -4.59
CA ALA A 44 -33.30 -7.53 -5.84
C ALA A 44 -31.79 -7.81 -5.88
N THR A 45 -30.97 -6.90 -5.35
CA THR A 45 -29.51 -7.06 -5.28
C THR A 45 -29.09 -8.09 -4.22
N ALA A 46 -29.75 -8.10 -3.06
CA ALA A 46 -29.39 -8.99 -1.95
C ALA A 46 -29.90 -10.42 -2.15
N PHE A 47 -31.06 -10.61 -2.79
CA PHE A 47 -31.72 -11.92 -2.92
C PHE A 47 -31.72 -12.45 -4.36
N GLY A 48 -31.24 -11.68 -5.34
CA GLY A 48 -31.16 -12.11 -6.75
C GLY A 48 -32.52 -12.41 -7.39
N ALA A 49 -33.62 -11.97 -6.80
CA ALA A 49 -34.98 -12.30 -7.22
C ALA A 49 -35.76 -11.02 -7.62
N GLY A 50 -36.40 -11.06 -8.80
CA GLY A 50 -37.31 -10.03 -9.29
C GLY A 50 -37.11 -9.66 -10.78
N PRO A 51 -38.07 -8.96 -11.41
CA PRO A 51 -38.02 -8.60 -12.84
C PRO A 51 -36.91 -7.60 -13.21
N LEU A 52 -36.30 -6.96 -12.21
CA LEU A 52 -35.15 -6.05 -12.36
C LEU A 52 -33.83 -6.71 -11.91
N ALA A 53 -33.81 -8.03 -11.68
CA ALA A 53 -32.61 -8.76 -11.31
C ALA A 53 -31.51 -8.50 -12.37
N GLY A 54 -30.58 -7.64 -11.99
CA GLY A 54 -29.43 -7.25 -12.79
C GLY A 54 -29.60 -6.09 -13.76
N ARG A 55 -30.77 -5.45 -13.92
CA ARG A 55 -30.95 -4.34 -14.86
C ARG A 55 -31.76 -3.17 -14.28
N ALA A 56 -31.24 -1.95 -14.44
CA ALA A 56 -31.98 -0.71 -14.23
C ALA A 56 -33.07 -0.54 -15.30
N PRO A 57 -34.08 0.31 -15.07
CA PRO A 57 -34.75 1.00 -16.17
C PRO A 57 -33.66 1.65 -17.05
N PHE A 58 -33.81 1.63 -18.37
CA PHE A 58 -32.81 2.10 -19.36
C PHE A 58 -31.65 1.15 -19.71
N GLY A 59 -31.74 -0.13 -19.35
CA GLY A 59 -30.82 -1.16 -19.87
C GLY A 59 -29.41 -1.14 -19.29
N ILE A 60 -29.18 -0.36 -18.23
CA ILE A 60 -27.92 -0.37 -17.49
C ILE A 60 -27.90 -1.64 -16.63
N GLU A 61 -26.90 -2.49 -16.84
CA GLU A 61 -26.71 -3.67 -16.02
C GLU A 61 -26.23 -3.26 -14.62
N LEU A 62 -27.11 -3.38 -13.62
CA LEU A 62 -26.85 -2.94 -12.25
C LEU A 62 -26.17 -4.00 -11.40
N ALA A 63 -26.38 -5.27 -11.74
CA ALA A 63 -25.77 -6.42 -11.09
C ALA A 63 -25.68 -7.56 -12.12
N HIS A 64 -24.54 -8.23 -12.23
CA HIS A 64 -24.52 -9.54 -12.89
C HIS A 64 -25.26 -10.50 -11.96
N ALA A 65 -26.49 -10.84 -12.32
CA ALA A 65 -27.24 -11.91 -11.68
C ALA A 65 -26.80 -13.24 -12.31
N ASP A 66 -25.51 -13.57 -12.20
CA ASP A 66 -25.06 -14.90 -12.54
C ASP A 66 -25.51 -15.81 -11.39
N PRO A 67 -26.39 -16.81 -11.64
CA PRO A 67 -26.65 -17.84 -10.63
C PRO A 67 -25.30 -18.46 -10.23
N PRO A 68 -25.15 -18.95 -8.97
CA PRO A 68 -23.90 -19.56 -8.53
C PRO A 68 -23.43 -20.58 -9.55
N ALA A 69 -22.33 -20.28 -10.25
CA ALA A 69 -21.87 -21.13 -11.33
C ALA A 69 -21.55 -22.53 -10.76
N PRO A 70 -22.08 -23.62 -11.35
CA PRO A 70 -21.77 -24.97 -10.89
C PRO A 70 -20.30 -25.36 -11.13
N ALA A 71 -19.59 -24.55 -11.94
CA ALA A 71 -18.18 -24.72 -12.23
C ALA A 71 -17.34 -24.61 -10.95
N GLY A 72 -16.72 -25.72 -10.56
CA GLY A 72 -15.84 -25.80 -9.39
C GLY A 72 -14.52 -25.08 -9.62
N TRP A 73 -14.49 -23.77 -9.38
CA TRP A 73 -13.23 -23.03 -9.38
C TRP A 73 -12.34 -23.46 -8.20
N PRO A 74 -11.01 -23.58 -8.39
CA PRO A 74 -10.14 -24.25 -7.42
C PRO A 74 -9.67 -23.36 -6.27
N GLN A 75 -10.33 -22.23 -5.95
CA GLN A 75 -9.86 -21.32 -4.90
C GLN A 75 -9.76 -22.03 -3.55
N ARG A 76 -10.75 -22.87 -3.19
CA ARG A 76 -10.70 -23.63 -1.93
C ARG A 76 -9.54 -24.63 -1.91
N ALA A 77 -9.29 -25.34 -3.01
CA ALA A 77 -8.16 -26.27 -3.11
C ALA A 77 -6.81 -25.56 -3.03
N LEU A 78 -6.68 -24.38 -3.65
CA LEU A 78 -5.51 -23.50 -3.53
C LEU A 78 -5.29 -23.05 -2.08
N LEU A 79 -6.35 -22.58 -1.40
CA LEU A 79 -6.29 -22.14 0.00
C LEU A 79 -5.91 -23.28 0.95
N GLN A 80 -6.45 -24.49 0.74
CA GLN A 80 -6.08 -25.68 1.50
C GLN A 80 -4.61 -26.04 1.28
N ARG A 81 -4.12 -26.01 0.04
CA ARG A 81 -2.71 -26.25 -0.28
C ARG A 81 -1.79 -25.24 0.41
N ILE A 82 -2.13 -23.96 0.37
CA ILE A 82 -1.38 -22.89 1.04
C ILE A 82 -1.36 -23.12 2.56
N THR A 83 -2.50 -23.44 3.16
CA THR A 83 -2.62 -23.63 4.62
C THR A 83 -1.83 -24.85 5.09
N ALA A 84 -1.85 -25.95 4.32
CA ALA A 84 -1.06 -27.13 4.59
C ALA A 84 0.45 -26.83 4.48
N GLU A 85 0.87 -26.14 3.44
CA GLU A 85 2.27 -25.78 3.20
C GLU A 85 2.79 -24.76 4.23
N SER A 86 1.97 -23.78 4.63
CA SER A 86 2.33 -22.79 5.65
C SER A 86 2.32 -23.37 7.06
N ARG A 87 1.69 -24.54 7.25
CA ARG A 87 1.43 -25.19 8.54
C ARG A 87 0.62 -24.29 9.49
N GLY A 88 -0.39 -23.62 8.93
CA GLY A 88 -1.25 -22.69 9.66
C GLY A 88 -0.60 -21.36 10.07
N ARG A 89 0.65 -21.08 9.65
CA ARG A 89 1.29 -19.79 9.93
C ARG A 89 0.62 -18.67 9.12
N PRO A 90 0.56 -17.44 9.66
CA PRO A 90 0.14 -16.28 8.91
C PRO A 90 1.03 -16.03 7.71
N VAL A 91 0.44 -15.93 6.52
CA VAL A 91 1.17 -15.71 5.26
C VAL A 91 0.42 -14.77 4.34
N THR A 92 1.15 -14.14 3.44
CA THR A 92 0.63 -13.23 2.42
C THR A 92 0.62 -13.90 1.05
N VAL A 93 -0.53 -13.86 0.39
CA VAL A 93 -0.76 -14.44 -0.94
C VAL A 93 -0.99 -13.31 -1.94
N GLY A 94 -0.12 -13.20 -2.95
CA GLY A 94 -0.33 -12.34 -4.10
C GLY A 94 -1.23 -13.04 -5.11
N VAL A 95 -2.48 -12.61 -5.21
CA VAL A 95 -3.41 -13.07 -6.26
C VAL A 95 -3.31 -12.09 -7.41
N ILE A 96 -2.60 -12.51 -8.46
CA ILE A 96 -2.29 -11.67 -9.62
C ILE A 96 -3.51 -11.43 -10.52
N PRO A 97 -4.29 -12.45 -10.93
CA PRO A 97 -5.41 -12.22 -11.83
C PRO A 97 -6.51 -11.39 -11.18
N ASN A 98 -7.23 -10.65 -12.02
CA ASN A 98 -8.36 -9.80 -11.65
C ASN A 98 -9.58 -10.10 -12.54
N ALA A 99 -9.79 -11.38 -12.85
CA ALA A 99 -10.98 -11.87 -13.54
C ALA A 99 -12.17 -11.98 -12.56
N PRO A 100 -13.42 -11.79 -12.99
CA PRO A 100 -14.60 -11.80 -12.11
C PRO A 100 -14.67 -13.05 -11.20
N GLU A 101 -14.41 -14.22 -11.77
CA GLU A 101 -14.50 -15.52 -11.10
C GLU A 101 -13.21 -15.89 -10.36
N PHE A 102 -12.08 -15.26 -10.71
CA PHE A 102 -10.77 -15.59 -10.16
C PHE A 102 -9.96 -14.31 -9.85
N SER A 103 -10.38 -13.64 -8.78
CA SER A 103 -9.76 -12.41 -8.28
C SER A 103 -9.42 -12.49 -6.79
N VAL A 104 -8.57 -11.56 -6.33
CA VAL A 104 -8.23 -11.39 -4.91
C VAL A 104 -9.45 -11.29 -3.99
N SER A 105 -10.57 -10.73 -4.47
CA SER A 105 -11.79 -10.59 -3.68
C SER A 105 -12.39 -11.94 -3.31
N ASN A 106 -12.35 -12.90 -4.25
CA ASN A 106 -12.92 -14.24 -4.08
C ASN A 106 -12.08 -15.03 -3.07
N PHE A 107 -10.75 -14.93 -3.17
CA PHE A 107 -9.84 -15.54 -2.19
C PHE A 107 -10.00 -14.95 -0.78
N ARG A 108 -10.12 -13.62 -0.66
CA ARG A 108 -10.38 -12.95 0.63
C ARG A 108 -11.68 -13.41 1.25
N TYR A 109 -12.75 -13.52 0.45
CA TYR A 109 -14.04 -14.02 0.92
C TYR A 109 -13.91 -15.43 1.50
N TYR A 110 -13.33 -16.39 0.75
CA TYR A 110 -13.20 -17.76 1.22
C TYR A 110 -12.29 -17.89 2.43
N ALA A 111 -11.18 -17.15 2.48
CA ALA A 111 -10.29 -17.16 3.64
C ALA A 111 -10.96 -16.58 4.89
N ALA A 112 -11.72 -15.49 4.77
CA ALA A 112 -12.46 -14.91 5.88
C ALA A 112 -13.58 -15.86 6.36
N ARG A 113 -14.34 -16.43 5.43
CA ARG A 113 -15.40 -17.40 5.73
C ARG A 113 -14.87 -18.64 6.46
N ASP A 114 -13.72 -19.14 6.03
CA ASP A 114 -13.12 -20.37 6.56
C ASP A 114 -12.12 -20.08 7.71
N GLY A 115 -12.02 -18.83 8.20
CA GLY A 115 -11.18 -18.45 9.35
C GLY A 115 -9.67 -18.62 9.13
N LEU A 116 -9.20 -18.55 7.89
CA LEU A 116 -7.81 -18.82 7.54
C LEU A 116 -6.90 -17.61 7.85
N PRO A 117 -5.69 -17.81 8.41
CA PRO A 117 -4.76 -16.74 8.74
C PRO A 117 -4.00 -16.23 7.49
N LEU A 118 -4.73 -15.86 6.44
CA LEU A 118 -4.16 -15.51 5.14
C LEU A 118 -4.42 -14.04 4.83
N ARG A 119 -3.35 -13.32 4.48
CA ARG A 119 -3.41 -11.95 3.95
C ARG A 119 -3.34 -12.01 2.44
N PHE A 120 -4.05 -11.12 1.75
CA PHE A 120 -4.10 -11.13 0.28
C PHE A 120 -3.70 -9.80 -0.31
N GLY A 121 -2.72 -9.84 -1.22
CA GLY A 121 -2.28 -8.73 -2.05
C GLY A 121 -2.74 -8.91 -3.50
N ARG A 122 -2.71 -7.81 -4.25
CA ARG A 122 -2.83 -7.81 -5.72
C ARG A 122 -1.44 -7.88 -6.35
N ALA A 123 -1.39 -7.83 -7.68
CA ALA A 123 -0.15 -7.61 -8.42
C ALA A 123 0.64 -6.39 -7.88
N TRP A 124 1.97 -6.54 -7.81
CA TRP A 124 2.91 -5.49 -7.37
C TRP A 124 3.39 -4.62 -8.53
N SER A 125 4.02 -3.49 -8.18
CA SER A 125 4.63 -2.61 -9.18
C SER A 125 6.06 -3.07 -9.51
N ASP A 126 6.91 -3.19 -8.50
CA ASP A 126 8.35 -3.40 -8.69
C ASP A 126 8.81 -4.77 -8.18
N TYR A 127 8.56 -5.06 -6.90
CA TYR A 127 9.02 -6.29 -6.25
C TYR A 127 7.89 -7.02 -5.51
N PRO A 128 7.94 -8.36 -5.41
CA PRO A 128 6.99 -9.17 -4.62
C PRO A 128 7.30 -9.12 -3.11
N LEU A 129 7.51 -7.91 -2.56
CA LEU A 129 7.93 -7.72 -1.17
C LEU A 129 6.88 -8.28 -0.19
N ASN A 130 7.33 -9.16 0.71
CA ASN A 130 6.51 -9.85 1.70
C ASN A 130 5.36 -10.69 1.11
N VAL A 131 5.48 -11.14 -0.14
CA VAL A 131 4.56 -12.10 -0.75
C VAL A 131 5.14 -13.51 -0.57
N ASP A 132 4.46 -14.36 0.20
CA ASP A 132 4.89 -15.74 0.49
C ASP A 132 4.43 -16.72 -0.59
N TYR A 133 3.23 -16.49 -1.13
CA TYR A 133 2.64 -17.31 -2.19
C TYR A 133 2.16 -16.44 -3.34
N VAL A 134 2.29 -16.92 -4.56
CA VAL A 134 1.80 -16.24 -5.76
C VAL A 134 0.82 -17.16 -6.48
N VAL A 135 -0.36 -16.63 -6.78
CA VAL A 135 -1.36 -17.28 -7.63
C VAL A 135 -1.36 -16.59 -8.98
N LEU A 136 -0.96 -17.32 -10.01
CA LEU A 136 -0.99 -16.91 -11.41
C LEU A 136 -2.12 -17.64 -12.14
N LYS A 137 -2.53 -17.10 -13.29
CA LYS A 137 -3.49 -17.70 -14.21
C LYS A 137 -2.98 -17.51 -15.64
N THR A 138 -3.15 -18.48 -16.53
CA THR A 138 -2.90 -18.31 -17.97
C THR A 138 -4.10 -17.70 -18.68
N GLY A 139 -3.91 -17.20 -19.91
CA GLY A 139 -4.99 -16.60 -20.68
C GLY A 139 -5.49 -15.29 -20.06
N ASP A 140 -6.82 -15.11 -20.03
CA ASP A 140 -7.44 -13.86 -19.59
C ASP A 140 -7.12 -13.52 -18.12
N GLN A 141 -6.61 -12.31 -17.90
CA GLN A 141 -6.27 -11.75 -16.59
C GLN A 141 -7.40 -10.88 -16.00
N GLY A 142 -8.49 -10.70 -16.74
CA GLY A 142 -9.59 -9.80 -16.43
C GLY A 142 -9.61 -8.56 -17.33
N PRO A 143 -10.53 -7.62 -17.08
CA PRO A 143 -10.78 -6.51 -17.98
C PRO A 143 -9.54 -5.63 -18.15
N ALA A 144 -9.27 -5.20 -19.40
CA ALA A 144 -8.04 -4.48 -19.77
C ALA A 144 -7.78 -3.24 -18.89
N PHE A 145 -8.82 -2.44 -18.61
CA PHE A 145 -8.71 -1.22 -17.80
C PHE A 145 -8.28 -1.45 -16.33
N ALA A 146 -8.32 -2.69 -15.83
CA ALA A 146 -8.00 -3.03 -14.45
C ALA A 146 -6.89 -4.09 -14.31
N SER A 147 -6.39 -4.63 -15.43
CA SER A 147 -5.56 -5.85 -15.41
C SER A 147 -4.16 -5.66 -16.03
N ASP A 148 -3.79 -4.45 -16.43
CA ASP A 148 -2.43 -4.18 -16.96
C ASP A 148 -1.32 -4.57 -15.98
N LYS A 149 -1.51 -4.33 -14.68
CA LYS A 149 -0.54 -4.74 -13.66
C LYS A 149 -0.46 -6.26 -13.51
N ALA A 150 -1.61 -6.94 -13.58
CA ALA A 150 -1.68 -8.41 -13.52
C ALA A 150 -0.97 -9.05 -14.72
N ARG A 151 -1.19 -8.48 -15.92
CA ARG A 151 -0.54 -8.91 -17.16
C ARG A 151 0.97 -8.77 -17.07
N ARG A 152 1.48 -7.59 -16.68
CA ARG A 152 2.93 -7.35 -16.51
C ARG A 152 3.59 -8.34 -15.56
N VAL A 153 2.99 -8.60 -14.40
CA VAL A 153 3.54 -9.56 -13.44
C VAL A 153 3.52 -10.98 -14.01
N THR A 154 2.45 -11.37 -14.71
CA THR A 154 2.36 -12.70 -15.35
C THR A 154 3.41 -12.86 -16.45
N GLU A 155 3.59 -11.85 -17.29
CA GLU A 155 4.65 -11.80 -18.32
C GLU A 155 6.05 -11.84 -17.70
N GLN A 156 6.25 -11.15 -16.56
CA GLN A 156 7.53 -11.18 -15.84
C GLN A 156 7.87 -12.60 -15.35
N PHE A 157 6.91 -13.36 -14.82
CA PHE A 157 7.15 -14.77 -14.46
C PHE A 157 7.45 -15.65 -15.68
N ALA A 158 6.87 -15.34 -16.84
CA ALA A 158 7.17 -16.08 -18.06
C ALA A 158 8.58 -15.76 -18.60
N ALA A 159 9.02 -14.50 -18.48
CA ALA A 159 10.25 -14.01 -19.09
C ALA A 159 11.49 -14.05 -18.18
N ASP A 160 11.32 -14.09 -16.85
CA ASP A 160 12.42 -13.97 -15.88
C ASP A 160 12.66 -15.29 -15.10
N PRO A 161 13.66 -16.09 -15.50
CA PRO A 161 13.98 -17.35 -14.83
C PRO A 161 14.43 -17.17 -13.37
N LEU A 162 15.05 -16.04 -13.02
CA LEU A 162 15.57 -15.80 -11.67
C LEU A 162 14.42 -15.50 -10.70
N LEU A 163 13.39 -14.77 -11.14
CA LEU A 163 12.15 -14.58 -10.38
C LEU A 163 11.40 -15.91 -10.25
N THR A 164 11.26 -16.66 -11.34
CA THR A 164 10.59 -17.96 -11.38
C THR A 164 11.27 -18.99 -10.47
N ALA A 165 12.61 -18.96 -10.38
CA ALA A 165 13.37 -19.80 -9.46
C ALA A 165 13.24 -19.36 -7.99
N ALA A 166 13.04 -18.07 -7.72
CA ALA A 166 12.77 -17.59 -6.36
C ALA A 166 11.38 -17.99 -5.85
N PHE A 167 10.45 -18.25 -6.77
CA PHE A 167 9.10 -18.73 -6.48
C PHE A 167 8.81 -20.03 -7.24
N PRO A 168 9.32 -21.20 -6.84
CA PRO A 168 8.99 -22.46 -7.49
C PRO A 168 7.48 -22.76 -7.46
N ALA A 169 6.97 -23.39 -8.52
CA ALA A 169 5.59 -23.86 -8.59
C ALA A 169 5.40 -25.09 -7.66
N ILE A 170 4.29 -25.10 -6.92
CA ILE A 170 3.95 -26.18 -5.97
C ILE A 170 2.57 -26.79 -6.24
N GLY A 171 1.91 -26.34 -7.31
CA GLY A 171 0.62 -26.84 -7.78
C GLY A 171 0.19 -26.16 -9.08
N SER A 172 -0.53 -26.92 -9.91
CA SER A 172 -1.16 -26.47 -11.14
C SER A 172 -2.61 -26.94 -11.13
N TYR A 173 -3.54 -26.06 -11.51
CA TYR A 173 -4.96 -26.28 -11.35
C TYR A 173 -5.67 -25.88 -12.65
N PRO A 174 -6.34 -26.81 -13.35
CA PRO A 174 -7.16 -26.45 -14.49
C PRO A 174 -8.32 -25.56 -14.03
N LEU A 175 -8.67 -24.58 -14.86
CA LEU A 175 -9.75 -23.64 -14.61
C LEU A 175 -10.92 -23.92 -15.57
N PRO A 176 -12.17 -23.62 -15.17
CA PRO A 176 -13.35 -23.88 -16.00
C PRO A 176 -13.35 -23.17 -17.36
N ASP A 177 -12.60 -22.08 -17.50
CA ASP A 177 -12.43 -21.32 -18.75
C ASP A 177 -11.34 -21.91 -19.68
N GLY A 178 -10.84 -23.11 -19.37
CA GLY A 178 -9.78 -23.79 -20.13
C GLY A 178 -8.37 -23.27 -19.82
N SER A 179 -8.23 -22.24 -19.00
CA SER A 179 -6.94 -21.76 -18.54
C SER A 179 -6.40 -22.57 -17.36
N VAL A 180 -5.20 -22.22 -16.88
CA VAL A 180 -4.52 -22.93 -15.79
C VAL A 180 -4.09 -21.93 -14.73
N ALA A 181 -4.45 -22.18 -13.48
CA ALA A 181 -3.90 -21.49 -12.33
C ALA A 181 -2.63 -22.19 -11.85
N THR A 182 -1.59 -21.42 -11.52
CA THR A 182 -0.37 -21.93 -10.89
C THR A 182 -0.20 -21.34 -9.51
N LEU A 183 0.05 -22.20 -8.51
CA LEU A 183 0.44 -21.79 -7.17
C LEU A 183 1.96 -21.87 -7.02
N ARG A 184 2.57 -20.78 -6.57
CA ARG A 184 4.02 -20.67 -6.37
C ARG A 184 4.33 -20.22 -4.95
N VAL A 185 5.49 -20.62 -4.41
CA VAL A 185 5.90 -20.29 -3.03
C VAL A 185 7.26 -19.62 -3.02
N ARG A 186 7.45 -18.56 -2.22
CA ARG A 186 8.74 -17.91 -2.01
C ARG A 186 9.71 -18.88 -1.35
N ARG A 187 10.66 -19.38 -2.12
CA ARG A 187 11.69 -20.33 -1.66
C ARG A 187 12.93 -20.19 -2.53
N PRO A 188 13.69 -19.08 -2.39
CA PRO A 188 14.93 -18.92 -3.12
C PRO A 188 15.90 -20.07 -2.83
N ALA A 189 16.43 -20.67 -3.89
CA ALA A 189 17.44 -21.71 -3.76
C ALA A 189 18.77 -21.13 -3.23
N PRO A 190 19.52 -21.87 -2.40
CA PRO A 190 20.82 -21.42 -1.94
C PRO A 190 21.82 -21.30 -3.08
N VAL A 191 22.57 -20.20 -3.13
CA VAL A 191 23.68 -20.04 -4.08
C VAL A 191 24.94 -20.68 -3.51
N THR A 192 25.54 -21.60 -4.25
CA THR A 192 26.69 -22.40 -3.80
C THR A 192 27.99 -22.09 -4.54
N ARG A 193 27.93 -21.42 -5.69
CA ARG A 193 29.08 -21.17 -6.58
C ARG A 193 29.83 -19.87 -6.30
N ILE A 194 29.49 -19.15 -5.24
CA ILE A 194 30.12 -17.88 -4.86
C ILE A 194 30.48 -17.92 -3.37
N ALA A 195 31.66 -17.43 -3.02
CA ALA A 195 32.04 -17.29 -1.62
C ALA A 195 31.09 -16.30 -0.90
N PRO A 196 30.66 -16.56 0.35
CA PRO A 196 29.73 -15.70 1.08
C PRO A 196 30.15 -14.22 1.11
N ALA A 197 31.43 -13.93 1.37
CA ALA A 197 31.93 -12.56 1.38
C ALA A 197 31.82 -11.85 0.01
N ALA A 198 31.98 -12.59 -1.10
CA ALA A 198 31.80 -12.03 -2.43
C ALA A 198 30.31 -11.77 -2.74
N LEU A 199 29.41 -12.65 -2.28
CA LEU A 199 27.96 -12.43 -2.39
C LEU A 199 27.52 -11.22 -1.56
N ALA A 200 28.01 -11.09 -0.32
CA ALA A 200 27.74 -9.94 0.54
C ALA A 200 28.15 -8.63 -0.14
N ARG A 201 29.35 -8.56 -0.74
CA ARG A 201 29.79 -7.38 -1.52
C ARG A 201 28.88 -7.07 -2.70
N ARG A 202 28.41 -8.09 -3.44
CA ARG A 202 27.45 -7.89 -4.54
C ARG A 202 26.11 -7.35 -4.05
N ILE A 203 25.60 -7.88 -2.94
CA ILE A 203 24.37 -7.39 -2.33
C ILE A 203 24.54 -5.96 -1.83
N GLN A 204 25.66 -5.64 -1.18
CA GLN A 204 25.96 -4.29 -0.70
C GLN A 204 26.04 -3.29 -1.85
N ALA A 205 26.72 -3.64 -2.95
CA ALA A 205 26.77 -2.81 -4.16
C ALA A 205 25.38 -2.64 -4.80
N GLY A 206 24.60 -3.73 -4.90
CA GLY A 206 23.24 -3.69 -5.41
C GLY A 206 22.30 -2.84 -4.54
N ALA A 207 22.48 -2.85 -3.22
CA ALA A 207 21.74 -2.00 -2.29
C ALA A 207 22.11 -0.53 -2.47
N ALA A 208 23.40 -0.21 -2.63
CA ALA A 208 23.83 1.15 -2.94
C ALA A 208 23.25 1.66 -4.28
N ALA A 209 23.22 0.80 -5.31
CA ALA A 209 22.61 1.12 -6.59
C ALA A 209 21.11 1.36 -6.49
N LEU A 210 20.38 0.53 -5.74
CA LEU A 210 18.95 0.72 -5.50
C LEU A 210 18.67 2.00 -4.71
N LEU A 211 19.48 2.32 -3.71
CA LEU A 211 19.35 3.56 -2.94
C LEU A 211 19.55 4.80 -3.84
N ALA A 212 20.40 4.73 -4.85
CA ALA A 212 20.62 5.85 -5.78
C ALA A 212 19.38 6.23 -6.61
N GLU A 213 18.35 5.38 -6.66
CA GLU A 213 17.05 5.73 -7.27
C GLU A 213 16.22 6.68 -6.39
N TRP A 214 16.54 6.75 -5.09
CA TRP A 214 15.76 7.49 -4.09
C TRP A 214 16.59 8.51 -3.30
N VAL A 215 17.92 8.38 -3.34
CA VAL A 215 18.86 9.14 -2.53
C VAL A 215 19.87 9.86 -3.42
N ALA A 216 19.95 11.18 -3.29
CA ALA A 216 20.92 12.05 -3.95
C ALA A 216 21.84 12.73 -2.92
N ASP A 217 23.03 13.15 -3.36
CA ASP A 217 24.01 13.91 -2.58
C ASP A 217 24.33 13.31 -1.20
N GLY A 218 24.38 11.97 -1.13
CA GLY A 218 24.66 11.23 0.10
C GLY A 218 26.10 11.44 0.58
N ARG A 219 26.28 12.29 1.59
CA ARG A 219 27.57 12.47 2.28
C ARG A 219 27.79 11.35 3.28
N GLU A 220 28.94 10.68 3.16
CA GLU A 220 29.30 9.52 3.97
C GLU A 220 28.23 8.41 3.97
N LEU A 221 27.53 8.24 2.84
CA LEU A 221 26.54 7.18 2.69
C LEU A 221 27.24 5.81 2.77
N ARG A 222 26.86 5.00 3.75
CA ARG A 222 27.38 3.64 3.97
C ARG A 222 26.22 2.66 4.10
N VAL A 223 26.40 1.47 3.53
CA VAL A 223 25.50 0.33 3.70
C VAL A 223 26.28 -0.78 4.38
N GLY A 224 25.95 -1.09 5.63
CA GLY A 224 26.50 -2.19 6.41
C GLY A 224 25.58 -3.40 6.37
N LEU A 225 26.16 -4.60 6.30
CA LEU A 225 25.42 -5.87 6.31
C LEU A 225 25.90 -6.73 7.48
N ASP A 226 24.94 -7.30 8.19
CA ASP A 226 25.14 -8.28 9.25
C ASP A 226 24.50 -9.60 8.83
N TRP A 227 25.30 -10.64 8.68
CA TRP A 227 24.91 -11.89 8.04
C TRP A 227 25.75 -13.07 8.52
N ASP A 228 25.16 -14.27 8.45
CA ASP A 228 25.87 -15.55 8.51
C ASP A 228 25.88 -16.22 7.13
N ALA A 229 26.84 -17.12 6.89
CA ALA A 229 27.05 -17.71 5.56
C ALA A 229 25.84 -18.54 5.08
N ALA A 230 25.17 -19.26 5.97
CA ALA A 230 24.07 -20.15 5.61
C ALA A 230 22.80 -19.36 5.27
N GLY A 231 22.51 -18.31 6.04
CA GLY A 231 21.46 -17.33 5.77
C GLY A 231 21.69 -16.60 4.44
N LEU A 232 22.89 -16.05 4.27
CA LEU A 232 23.24 -15.26 3.09
C LEU A 232 23.16 -16.09 1.80
N ALA A 233 23.55 -17.36 1.83
CA ALA A 233 23.43 -18.26 0.68
C ALA A 233 21.98 -18.37 0.18
N ARG A 234 20.99 -18.33 1.10
CA ARG A 234 19.55 -18.32 0.79
C ARG A 234 18.97 -16.91 0.61
N GLY A 235 19.81 -15.88 0.64
CA GLY A 235 19.43 -14.48 0.48
C GLY A 235 18.90 -13.82 1.75
N TRP A 236 19.00 -14.46 2.92
CA TRP A 236 18.59 -13.87 4.20
C TRP A 236 19.74 -13.10 4.84
N ILE A 237 19.46 -11.88 5.30
CA ILE A 237 20.39 -10.97 5.94
C ILE A 237 19.76 -10.54 7.26
N ARG A 238 20.49 -10.73 8.35
CA ARG A 238 19.98 -10.47 9.71
C ARG A 238 19.67 -8.98 9.89
N ARG A 239 20.61 -8.12 9.51
CA ARG A 239 20.47 -6.66 9.62
C ARG A 239 21.17 -5.95 8.48
N VAL A 240 20.52 -4.92 7.92
CA VAL A 240 21.15 -3.93 7.04
C VAL A 240 21.06 -2.59 7.73
N THR A 241 22.20 -1.90 7.85
CA THR A 241 22.27 -0.56 8.42
C THR A 241 22.68 0.41 7.32
N VAL A 242 21.87 1.44 7.08
CA VAL A 242 22.21 2.52 6.15
C VAL A 242 22.43 3.79 6.94
N THR A 243 23.63 4.37 6.82
CA THR A 243 24.00 5.61 7.50
C THR A 243 24.41 6.68 6.51
N ALA A 244 24.11 7.94 6.79
CA ALA A 244 24.66 9.08 6.06
C ALA A 244 24.74 10.31 6.97
N ALA A 245 25.79 11.12 6.81
CA ALA A 245 25.88 12.41 7.50
C ALA A 245 24.83 13.40 6.97
N SER A 246 24.57 13.37 5.65
CA SER A 246 23.49 14.11 5.00
C SER A 246 23.08 13.39 3.71
N ALA A 247 21.81 13.47 3.36
CA ALA A 247 21.27 12.90 2.12
C ALA A 247 20.02 13.68 1.67
N ARG A 248 19.78 13.77 0.36
CA ARG A 248 18.47 14.19 -0.17
C ARG A 248 17.66 12.96 -0.57
N VAL A 249 16.42 12.86 -0.12
CA VAL A 249 15.52 11.72 -0.37
C VAL A 249 14.31 12.17 -1.17
N GLY A 250 13.91 11.41 -2.19
CA GLY A 250 12.72 11.66 -3.00
C GLY A 250 12.57 10.68 -4.16
N GLU A 251 11.53 10.86 -4.98
CA GLU A 251 11.31 10.04 -6.18
C GLU A 251 12.18 10.56 -7.34
N LEU A 252 13.48 10.21 -7.36
CA LEU A 252 14.45 10.81 -8.30
C LEU A 252 14.21 10.42 -9.76
N SER A 253 13.55 9.29 -9.99
CA SER A 253 13.13 8.83 -11.32
C SER A 253 12.09 9.75 -11.96
N ARG A 254 11.41 10.59 -11.18
CA ARG A 254 10.41 11.54 -11.65
C ARG A 254 11.03 12.94 -11.80
N PRO A 255 11.12 13.48 -13.03
CA PRO A 255 11.67 14.80 -13.25
C PRO A 255 10.93 15.88 -12.44
N GLY A 256 11.67 16.69 -11.69
CA GLY A 256 11.14 17.78 -10.89
C GLY A 256 10.36 17.35 -9.64
N ALA A 257 10.46 16.08 -9.22
CA ALA A 257 9.95 15.66 -7.92
C ALA A 257 10.69 16.39 -6.79
N PRO A 258 9.97 16.97 -5.80
CA PRO A 258 10.60 17.54 -4.62
C PRO A 258 11.47 16.51 -3.88
N THR A 259 12.62 16.94 -3.38
CA THR A 259 13.51 16.11 -2.54
C THR A 259 13.69 16.77 -1.18
N LEU A 260 13.76 15.94 -0.13
CA LEU A 260 13.90 16.38 1.25
C LEU A 260 15.34 16.13 1.69
N ARG A 261 16.04 17.16 2.14
CA ARG A 261 17.35 16.99 2.78
C ARG A 261 17.15 16.53 4.23
N LEU A 262 17.93 15.52 4.59
CA LEU A 262 18.01 14.93 5.91
C LEU A 262 19.48 14.92 6.36
N GLU A 263 19.70 15.02 7.66
CA GLU A 263 21.01 14.96 8.31
C GLU A 263 21.03 13.84 9.36
N ASP A 264 22.23 13.39 9.74
CA ASP A 264 22.46 12.37 10.77
C ASP A 264 21.54 11.14 10.63
N VAL A 265 21.53 10.58 9.42
CA VAL A 265 20.61 9.52 9.02
C VAL A 265 21.14 8.17 9.45
N GLN A 266 20.32 7.39 10.16
CA GLN A 266 20.52 5.97 10.40
C GLN A 266 19.17 5.23 10.29
N VAL A 267 19.07 4.36 9.29
CA VAL A 267 17.94 3.45 9.12
C VAL A 267 18.41 2.01 9.16
N VAL A 268 17.56 1.14 9.70
CA VAL A 268 17.87 -0.27 9.91
C VAL A 268 16.77 -1.14 9.33
N LEU A 269 17.17 -2.13 8.54
CA LEU A 269 16.29 -3.17 8.03
C LEU A 269 16.64 -4.47 8.77
N GLU A 270 15.67 -5.09 9.41
CA GLU A 270 15.85 -6.37 10.12
C GLU A 270 15.19 -7.51 9.33
N GLY A 271 15.88 -8.64 9.20
CA GLY A 271 15.36 -9.83 8.54
C GLY A 271 15.10 -9.64 7.05
N LEU A 272 16.00 -8.96 6.33
CA LEU A 272 15.87 -8.75 4.90
C LEU A 272 16.13 -10.06 4.15
N THR A 273 15.18 -10.48 3.32
CA THR A 273 15.36 -11.56 2.33
C THR A 273 15.42 -10.96 0.94
N VAL A 274 16.45 -11.29 0.18
CA VAL A 274 16.64 -10.89 -1.22
C VAL A 274 16.68 -12.12 -2.12
N ASN A 275 16.57 -11.95 -3.44
CA ASN A 275 16.87 -13.02 -4.40
C ASN A 275 18.39 -13.21 -4.49
N PRO A 276 18.97 -14.26 -3.88
CA PRO A 276 20.43 -14.42 -3.87
C PRO A 276 20.96 -14.77 -5.26
N ALA A 277 20.17 -15.46 -6.09
CA ALA A 277 20.57 -15.81 -7.45
C ALA A 277 20.67 -14.56 -8.35
N ARG A 278 19.78 -13.57 -8.17
CA ARG A 278 19.88 -12.29 -8.90
C ARG A 278 21.07 -11.46 -8.45
N ALA A 279 21.32 -11.38 -7.14
CA ALA A 279 22.50 -10.69 -6.63
C ALA A 279 23.79 -11.37 -7.12
N ALA A 280 23.81 -12.71 -7.16
CA ALA A 280 24.94 -13.46 -7.68
C ALA A 280 25.10 -13.30 -9.21
N ALA A 281 24.05 -13.40 -10.01
CA ALA A 281 24.18 -13.38 -11.46
C ALA A 281 24.39 -11.97 -12.03
N ALA A 282 23.66 -10.98 -11.52
CA ALA A 282 23.57 -9.65 -12.11
C ALA A 282 24.04 -8.52 -11.18
N GLY A 283 24.40 -8.80 -9.93
CA GLY A 283 24.74 -7.76 -8.95
C GLY A 283 23.57 -6.87 -8.56
N ARG A 284 22.34 -7.21 -8.96
CA ARG A 284 21.12 -6.44 -8.67
C ARG A 284 20.44 -6.95 -7.41
N LEU A 285 20.01 -6.02 -6.57
CA LEU A 285 19.18 -6.32 -5.42
C LEU A 285 17.73 -6.52 -5.88
N GLU A 286 17.10 -7.59 -5.41
CA GLU A 286 15.66 -7.82 -5.55
C GLU A 286 15.12 -8.23 -4.18
N PRO A 287 14.56 -7.27 -3.41
CA PRO A 287 13.97 -7.54 -2.10
C PRO A 287 12.74 -8.44 -2.25
N LEU A 288 12.70 -9.51 -1.46
CA LEU A 288 11.60 -10.48 -1.45
C LEU A 288 10.81 -10.45 -0.14
N ALA A 289 11.48 -10.21 0.98
CA ALA A 289 10.83 -10.02 2.27
C ALA A 289 11.63 -9.10 3.20
N LEU A 290 10.95 -8.47 4.14
CA LEU A 290 11.53 -7.65 5.19
C LEU A 290 10.64 -7.74 6.43
N ASP A 291 11.22 -8.11 7.57
CA ASP A 291 10.47 -8.24 8.81
C ASP A 291 10.13 -6.86 9.38
N ARG A 292 11.13 -5.97 9.39
CA ARG A 292 11.00 -4.66 10.05
C ARG A 292 11.91 -3.60 9.45
N PHE A 293 11.40 -2.38 9.34
CA PHE A 293 12.13 -1.18 8.93
C PHE A 293 12.12 -0.19 10.09
N ARG A 294 13.29 0.21 10.57
CA ARG A 294 13.43 1.16 11.67
C ARG A 294 14.12 2.43 11.22
N ILE A 295 13.55 3.55 11.62
CA ILE A 295 14.22 4.84 11.57
C ILE A 295 14.78 5.11 12.96
N GLU A 296 16.08 4.84 13.13
CA GLU A 296 16.75 4.97 14.44
C GLU A 296 17.28 6.38 14.66
N ARG A 297 17.69 7.05 13.57
CA ARG A 297 18.23 8.41 13.64
C ARG A 297 17.91 9.22 12.40
N LEU A 298 17.44 10.44 12.58
CA LEU A 298 17.39 11.46 11.52
C LEU A 298 17.26 12.86 12.13
N THR A 299 17.78 13.85 11.42
CA THR A 299 17.54 15.27 11.70
C THR A 299 16.96 15.93 10.45
N LEU A 300 15.90 16.70 10.66
CA LEU A 300 15.25 17.51 9.63
C LEU A 300 15.19 18.97 10.10
N SER A 301 15.84 19.88 9.37
CA SER A 301 15.77 21.31 9.66
C SER A 301 14.44 21.91 9.20
N GLU A 302 14.01 23.00 9.85
CA GLU A 302 12.86 23.80 9.41
C GLU A 302 13.08 24.34 7.98
N GLU A 303 14.31 24.77 7.67
CA GLU A 303 14.67 25.30 6.35
C GLU A 303 14.52 24.24 5.26
N ASP A 304 15.04 23.03 5.48
CA ASP A 304 14.96 21.94 4.50
C ASP A 304 13.52 21.47 4.30
N LEU A 305 12.72 21.40 5.38
CA LEU A 305 11.30 21.10 5.26
C LEU A 305 10.57 22.20 4.48
N GLN A 306 10.87 23.46 4.77
CA GLN A 306 10.26 24.61 4.09
C GLN A 306 10.62 24.63 2.61
N ALA A 307 11.86 24.30 2.25
CA ALA A 307 12.33 24.18 0.87
C ALA A 307 11.62 23.04 0.13
N PHE A 308 11.48 21.87 0.76
CA PHE A 308 10.74 20.74 0.20
C PHE A 308 9.27 21.09 -0.07
N LEU A 309 8.60 21.71 0.90
CA LEU A 309 7.20 22.14 0.76
C LEU A 309 7.03 23.18 -0.34
N ALA A 310 7.95 24.14 -0.45
CA ALA A 310 7.95 25.18 -1.48
C ALA A 310 8.05 24.60 -2.91
N ALA A 311 8.79 23.51 -3.09
CA ALA A 311 8.94 22.82 -4.38
C ALA A 311 7.67 22.04 -4.80
N GLY A 312 6.82 21.64 -3.86
CA GLY A 312 5.62 20.84 -4.15
C GLY A 312 4.43 21.68 -4.66
N ARG A 313 3.83 21.29 -5.79
CA ARG A 313 2.70 22.03 -6.40
C ARG A 313 1.52 22.28 -5.44
N ARG A 314 1.20 21.30 -4.59
CA ARG A 314 0.09 21.37 -3.61
C ARG A 314 0.50 21.98 -2.28
N THR A 315 1.80 22.01 -1.98
CA THR A 315 2.35 22.39 -0.67
C THR A 315 3.09 23.73 -0.73
N ARG A 316 3.26 24.36 -1.89
CA ARG A 316 4.05 25.58 -2.09
C ARG A 316 3.65 26.78 -1.22
N ARG A 317 2.41 26.77 -0.71
CA ARG A 317 1.85 27.81 0.17
C ARG A 317 1.77 27.39 1.63
N VAL A 318 2.34 26.23 1.96
CA VAL A 318 2.49 25.76 3.33
C VAL A 318 3.75 26.40 3.92
N ARG A 319 3.58 27.03 5.07
CA ARG A 319 4.67 27.51 5.91
C ARG A 319 4.70 26.67 7.18
N VAL A 320 5.89 26.28 7.59
CA VAL A 320 6.09 25.51 8.82
C VAL A 320 7.08 26.24 9.71
N ARG A 321 6.79 26.27 11.01
CA ARG A 321 7.70 26.73 12.04
C ARG A 321 7.78 25.70 13.15
N PHE A 322 8.98 25.25 13.47
CA PHE A 322 9.23 24.31 14.56
C PHE A 322 9.41 25.06 15.89
N LEU A 323 8.59 24.69 16.85
CA LEU A 323 8.63 25.15 18.24
C LEU A 323 8.91 23.95 19.16
N PRO A 324 9.35 24.18 20.41
CA PRO A 324 9.53 23.08 21.35
C PRO A 324 8.25 22.27 21.52
N GLY A 325 8.29 21.00 21.11
CA GLY A 325 7.19 20.02 21.22
C GLY A 325 6.15 20.05 20.11
N GLU A 326 6.14 21.04 19.21
CA GLU A 326 5.09 21.21 18.20
C GLU A 326 5.58 21.96 16.95
N ALA A 327 4.90 21.78 15.83
CA ALA A 327 5.07 22.56 14.62
C ALA A 327 3.84 23.44 14.39
N GLN A 328 4.05 24.73 14.13
CA GLN A 328 3.02 25.60 13.60
C GLN A 328 2.99 25.48 12.08
N VAL A 329 1.80 25.21 11.54
CA VAL A 329 1.57 25.04 10.11
C VAL A 329 0.58 26.10 9.64
N HIS A 330 0.97 26.89 8.66
CA HIS A 330 0.12 27.86 7.99
C HIS A 330 -0.04 27.48 6.52
N LEU A 331 -1.27 27.25 6.07
CA LEU A 331 -1.60 26.96 4.68
C LEU A 331 -2.29 28.17 4.06
N GLY A 332 -1.59 28.84 3.15
CA GLY A 332 -2.21 29.83 2.26
C GLY A 332 -2.97 29.14 1.12
N ALA A 333 -4.29 29.18 1.08
CA ALA A 333 -5.09 28.64 -0.03
C ALA A 333 -5.66 29.79 -0.90
N PRO A 334 -6.26 29.52 -2.08
CA PRO A 334 -7.13 30.50 -2.76
C PRO A 334 -8.47 30.75 -2.01
N GLY A 335 -8.50 30.51 -0.70
CA GLY A 335 -9.65 30.62 0.19
C GLY A 335 -9.18 31.04 1.59
N PRO A 336 -9.99 30.86 2.65
CA PRO A 336 -9.59 31.24 4.00
C PRO A 336 -8.30 30.52 4.41
N PRO A 337 -7.31 31.22 5.00
CA PRO A 337 -6.09 30.60 5.47
C PRO A 337 -6.39 29.55 6.54
N VAL A 338 -5.57 28.50 6.59
CA VAL A 338 -5.64 27.50 7.66
C VAL A 338 -4.40 27.61 8.51
N ASP A 339 -4.59 27.80 9.82
CA ASP A 339 -3.53 27.71 10.82
C ASP A 339 -3.78 26.47 11.67
N ALA A 340 -2.73 25.71 11.96
CA ALA A 340 -2.82 24.53 12.81
C ALA A 340 -1.55 24.35 13.62
N ARG A 341 -1.67 23.67 14.75
CA ARG A 341 -0.53 23.13 15.50
C ARG A 341 -0.50 21.62 15.33
N VAL A 342 0.70 21.11 15.13
CA VAL A 342 0.95 19.68 14.91
C VAL A 342 1.94 19.20 15.95
N SER A 343 1.58 18.17 16.70
CA SER A 343 2.49 17.48 17.59
C SER A 343 2.68 16.03 17.15
N LEU A 344 3.78 15.42 17.57
CA LEU A 344 4.10 14.03 17.28
C LEU A 344 4.13 13.25 18.58
N GLY A 345 3.22 12.29 18.70
CA GLY A 345 3.07 11.41 19.84
C GLY A 345 3.68 10.03 19.62
N PRO A 346 3.88 9.27 20.72
CA PRO A 346 4.37 7.90 20.65
C PRO A 346 3.40 6.99 19.85
N ALA A 347 3.97 5.92 19.29
CA ALA A 347 3.28 4.88 18.53
C ALA A 347 2.04 4.32 19.27
N GLY A 348 0.97 4.05 18.50
CA GLY A 348 -0.27 3.42 18.97
C GLY A 348 -1.05 2.81 17.81
N ASP A 349 -1.81 1.74 18.05
CA ASP A 349 -2.67 1.05 17.06
C ASP A 349 -1.94 0.59 15.77
N GLY A 350 -0.68 0.17 15.89
CA GLY A 350 0.13 -0.28 14.75
C GLY A 350 0.73 0.84 13.90
N ARG A 351 0.57 2.12 14.32
CA ARG A 351 1.25 3.28 13.71
C ARG A 351 2.58 3.55 14.42
N PRO A 352 3.67 3.87 13.70
CA PRO A 352 4.98 4.14 14.32
C PRO A 352 5.06 5.49 15.03
N VAL A 353 4.23 6.45 14.63
CA VAL A 353 4.13 7.80 15.20
C VAL A 353 2.67 8.19 15.09
N VAL A 354 2.15 8.94 16.06
CA VAL A 354 0.82 9.55 15.97
C VAL A 354 0.98 11.03 15.68
N LEU A 355 0.33 11.51 14.62
CA LEU A 355 0.33 12.92 14.27
C LEU A 355 -0.95 13.54 14.83
N ASP A 356 -0.81 14.39 15.84
CA ASP A 356 -1.94 15.08 16.46
C ASP A 356 -2.05 16.52 15.92
N VAL A 357 -3.24 16.88 15.44
CA VAL A 357 -3.52 18.21 14.88
C VAL A 357 -4.53 18.91 15.77
N HIS A 358 -4.12 20.02 16.37
CA HIS A 358 -4.96 20.78 17.29
C HIS A 358 -4.87 22.29 17.04
N ALA A 359 -5.73 23.04 17.75
CA ALA A 359 -5.85 24.49 17.64
C ALA A 359 -6.04 24.97 16.18
N VAL A 360 -6.81 24.21 15.39
CA VAL A 360 -7.05 24.52 13.97
C VAL A 360 -7.89 25.78 13.85
N ARG A 361 -7.46 26.72 13.01
CA ARG A 361 -8.19 27.95 12.68
C ARG A 361 -8.38 28.06 11.18
N LEU A 362 -9.59 28.41 10.75
CA LEU A 362 -9.95 28.65 9.35
C LEU A 362 -10.37 30.12 9.21
N GLY A 363 -9.59 30.92 8.48
CA GLY A 363 -9.85 32.37 8.36
C GLY A 363 -9.81 33.09 9.71
N GLY A 364 -8.98 32.61 10.65
CA GLY A 364 -8.88 33.15 12.01
C GLY A 364 -9.91 32.59 13.01
N LEU A 365 -10.96 31.91 12.54
CA LEU A 365 -11.99 31.31 13.39
C LEU A 365 -11.56 29.92 13.88
N PRO A 366 -11.70 29.60 15.18
CA PRO A 366 -11.38 28.26 15.70
C PRO A 366 -12.33 27.21 15.12
N VAL A 367 -11.77 26.08 14.69
CA VAL A 367 -12.52 24.92 14.21
C VAL A 367 -12.78 23.99 15.39
N PRO A 368 -14.03 23.53 15.63
CA PRO A 368 -14.32 22.56 16.68
C PRO A 368 -13.53 21.26 16.52
N ASP A 369 -13.06 20.69 17.64
CA ASP A 369 -12.20 19.49 17.67
C ASP A 369 -12.81 18.28 16.93
N LEU A 370 -14.14 18.16 16.94
CA LEU A 370 -14.88 17.11 16.25
C LEU A 370 -14.65 17.13 14.72
N LEU A 371 -14.43 18.31 14.15
CA LEU A 371 -14.07 18.48 12.73
C LEU A 371 -12.55 18.38 12.51
N ALA A 372 -11.74 18.81 13.48
CA ALA A 372 -10.27 18.68 13.42
C ALA A 372 -9.83 17.21 13.32
N GLY A 373 -10.46 16.30 14.07
CA GLY A 373 -10.16 14.87 14.00
C GLY A 373 -10.53 14.20 12.65
N TRP A 374 -11.45 14.79 11.88
CA TRP A 374 -11.68 14.35 10.49
C TRP A 374 -10.53 14.78 9.56
N ILE A 375 -10.00 15.99 9.75
CA ILE A 375 -8.84 16.50 9.00
C ILE A 375 -7.61 15.65 9.31
N GLU A 376 -7.36 15.35 10.58
CA GLU A 376 -6.26 14.47 11.01
C GLU A 376 -6.31 13.14 10.24
N ARG A 377 -7.43 12.42 10.27
CA ARG A 377 -7.56 11.13 9.57
C ARG A 377 -7.44 11.22 8.05
N ALA A 378 -7.85 12.33 7.45
CA ALA A 378 -7.77 12.51 6.00
C ALA A 378 -6.34 12.79 5.50
N TRP A 379 -5.50 13.38 6.36
CA TRP A 379 -4.17 13.87 6.01
C TRP A 379 -3.01 13.19 6.75
N ASP A 380 -3.29 12.35 7.76
CA ASP A 380 -2.29 11.58 8.52
C ASP A 380 -1.60 10.54 7.61
N PRO A 381 -0.31 10.75 7.27
CA PRO A 381 0.42 9.83 6.41
C PRO A 381 0.71 8.48 7.11
N THR A 382 0.67 8.44 8.45
CA THR A 382 1.02 7.25 9.24
C THR A 382 -0.05 6.16 9.12
N LEU A 383 -1.29 6.51 8.77
CA LEU A 383 -2.34 5.54 8.44
C LEU A 383 -1.96 4.67 7.23
N ARG A 384 -1.25 5.23 6.26
CA ARG A 384 -0.74 4.45 5.12
C ARG A 384 0.44 3.58 5.50
N TRP A 385 1.22 3.99 6.50
CA TRP A 385 2.34 3.20 7.01
C TRP A 385 1.85 1.96 7.76
N ALA A 386 0.77 2.07 8.53
CA ALA A 386 0.13 0.91 9.17
C ALA A 386 -0.39 -0.13 8.17
N ALA A 387 -0.67 0.28 6.93
CA ALA A 387 -1.10 -0.62 5.85
C ALA A 387 0.07 -1.20 5.03
N LEU A 388 1.32 -0.82 5.31
CA LEU A 388 2.48 -1.39 4.64
C LEU A 388 2.61 -2.87 4.96
N PRO A 389 3.13 -3.68 4.02
CA PRO A 389 3.35 -5.09 4.28
C PRO A 389 4.53 -5.34 5.24
N VAL A 390 5.27 -4.30 5.62
CA VAL A 390 6.44 -4.32 6.51
C VAL A 390 6.12 -3.53 7.78
N ALA A 391 6.54 -4.03 8.95
CA ALA A 391 6.47 -3.25 10.18
C ALA A 391 7.46 -2.08 10.12
N VAL A 392 6.94 -0.86 10.24
CA VAL A 392 7.76 0.35 10.32
C VAL A 392 7.79 0.81 11.77
N ASP A 393 8.98 1.04 12.32
CA ASP A 393 9.19 1.68 13.60
C ASP A 393 9.95 2.99 13.41
N VAL A 394 9.62 4.00 14.21
CA VAL A 394 10.36 5.26 14.27
C VAL A 394 10.75 5.47 15.72
N ALA A 395 12.03 5.75 15.97
CA ALA A 395 12.51 6.08 17.31
C ALA A 395 11.81 7.36 17.83
N PRO A 396 11.88 7.67 19.14
CA PRO A 396 11.24 8.85 19.69
C PRO A 396 11.54 10.12 18.89
N VAL A 397 10.47 10.81 18.49
CA VAL A 397 10.55 12.05 17.73
C VAL A 397 10.49 13.23 18.69
N ARG A 398 11.37 14.21 18.50
CA ARG A 398 11.38 15.49 19.23
C ARG A 398 11.35 16.63 18.23
N ILE A 399 10.47 17.60 18.47
CA ILE A 399 10.47 18.86 17.74
C ILE A 399 11.14 19.89 18.66
N GLU A 400 12.26 20.43 18.21
CA GLU A 400 12.96 21.52 18.86
C GLU A 400 12.79 22.80 18.04
N ARG A 401 13.30 23.92 18.56
CA ARG A 401 13.27 25.16 17.80
C ARG A 401 14.12 25.01 16.53
N GLY A 402 13.48 25.13 15.37
CA GLY A 402 14.13 25.09 14.05
C GLY A 402 14.51 23.70 13.54
N ARG A 403 14.22 22.60 14.25
CA ARG A 403 14.50 21.24 13.76
C ARG A 403 13.62 20.15 14.38
N LEU A 404 13.52 19.03 13.69
CA LEU A 404 12.92 17.78 14.15
C LEU A 404 14.02 16.71 14.22
N GLU A 405 14.09 16.01 15.34
CA GLU A 405 15.06 14.95 15.60
C GLU A 405 14.33 13.62 15.87
N VAL A 406 14.86 12.55 15.32
CA VAL A 406 14.53 11.17 15.67
C VAL A 406 15.78 10.55 16.23
N THR A 407 15.72 10.01 17.44
CA THR A 407 16.89 9.44 18.11
C THR A 407 16.50 8.23 18.95
N ALA A 408 17.05 7.07 18.62
CA ALA A 408 17.00 5.89 19.49
C ALA A 408 17.78 6.17 20.78
N ARG A 409 17.18 5.84 21.93
CA ARG A 409 17.84 5.98 23.23
C ARG A 409 19.02 5.02 23.38
#